data_AF-A0A7C3H4K7-F1
#
_entry.id   AF-A0A7C3H4K7-F1
#
_cell.length_a   1.000
_cell.length_b   1.000
_cell.length_c   1.000
_cell.angle_alpha   90.00
_cell.angle_beta   90.00
_cell.angle_gamma   90.00
#
_symmetry.space_group_name_H-M   'P 1'
#
loop_
_entity.id
_entity.type
_entity.pdbx_description
1 polymer ?
#
loop_
_entity_poly.entity_id
_entity_poly.type
_entity_poly.pdbx_seq_one_letter_code
_entity_poly.pdbx_strand_id
1 'polypeptide(L)'
;MPLLKNDDPMYRLLRDGDIKTFNSEKEKAGKINLSDCDFRSVDLKGLDAAGVDFSGCYFRQADLRGVDFSEANLRGASINGSKVSGAYFPKQLNALEIELSLIHGTRMRYDEKA
;
A
#
# COMPACT_ATOMS: atom_id res chain seq x y z
N MET A 1 -3.64 5.82 -16.31
CA MET A 1 -2.35 6.40 -15.91
C MET A 1 -2.48 6.73 -14.42
N PRO A 2 -1.61 6.24 -13.51
CA PRO A 2 -1.67 6.65 -12.10
C PRO A 2 -1.54 8.18 -12.02
N LEU A 3 -2.32 8.82 -11.14
CA LEU A 3 -2.16 10.24 -10.86
C LEU A 3 -0.87 10.37 -10.05
N LEU A 4 0.24 10.73 -10.70
CA LEU A 4 1.49 10.97 -9.97
C LEU A 4 1.28 12.21 -9.08
N LYS A 5 1.08 11.98 -7.78
CA LYS A 5 1.17 13.02 -6.75
C LYS A 5 2.63 13.37 -6.48
N ASN A 6 3.39 13.68 -7.52
CA ASN A 6 4.83 13.95 -7.42
C ASN A 6 5.17 15.11 -6.50
N ASP A 7 4.20 15.97 -6.18
CA ASP A 7 4.35 17.09 -5.25
C ASP A 7 3.93 16.81 -3.81
N ASP A 8 3.31 15.65 -3.56
CA ASP A 8 2.94 15.25 -2.21
C ASP A 8 4.20 14.82 -1.44
N PRO A 9 4.54 15.48 -0.32
CA PRO A 9 5.74 15.16 0.46
C PRO A 9 5.69 13.74 1.02
N MET A 10 4.52 13.24 1.42
CA MET A 10 4.36 11.90 1.97
C MET A 10 4.58 10.84 0.89
N TYR A 11 4.13 11.09 -0.34
CA TYR A 11 4.43 10.23 -1.49
C TYR A 11 5.94 10.17 -1.79
N ARG A 12 6.62 11.34 -1.79
CA ARG A 12 8.06 11.40 -2.03
C ARG A 12 8.86 10.61 -1.01
N LEU A 13 8.54 10.76 0.28
CA LEU A 13 9.20 10.01 1.35
C LEU A 13 9.15 8.50 1.10
N LEU A 14 7.98 7.96 0.73
CA LEU A 14 7.86 6.54 0.39
C LEU A 14 8.61 6.19 -0.90
N ARG A 15 8.56 7.03 -1.94
CA ARG A 15 9.30 6.79 -3.19
C ARG A 15 10.81 6.76 -2.99
N ASP A 16 11.32 7.58 -2.10
CA ASP A 16 12.74 7.67 -1.76
C ASP A 16 13.16 6.59 -0.74
N GLY A 17 12.20 5.81 -0.22
CA GLY A 17 12.43 4.75 0.76
C GLY A 17 12.66 5.27 2.19
N ASP A 18 12.33 6.53 2.48
CA ASP A 18 12.44 7.12 3.80
C ASP A 18 11.21 6.82 4.67
N ILE A 19 11.13 5.54 5.07
CA ILE A 19 10.04 5.03 5.91
C ILE A 19 10.05 5.66 7.30
N LYS A 20 11.24 5.96 7.83
CA LYS A 20 11.40 6.53 9.17
C LYS A 20 10.77 7.91 9.25
N THR A 21 11.08 8.79 8.29
CA THR A 21 10.49 10.13 8.25
C THR A 21 9.01 10.06 7.93
N PHE A 22 8.58 9.18 7.01
CA PHE A 22 7.15 8.99 6.74
C PHE A 22 6.36 8.64 8.01
N ASN A 23 6.82 7.67 8.79
CA ASN A 23 6.12 7.24 10.01
C ASN A 23 6.03 8.39 11.04
N SER A 24 7.13 9.13 11.25
CA SER A 24 7.15 10.29 12.16
C SER A 24 6.20 11.42 11.71
N GLU A 25 6.12 11.69 10.41
CA GLU A 25 5.22 12.73 9.89
C GLU A 25 3.76 12.26 9.88
N LYS A 26 3.52 10.97 9.63
CA LYS A 26 2.19 10.35 9.74
C LYS A 26 1.63 10.47 11.15
N GLU A 27 2.42 10.27 12.20
CA GLU A 27 1.96 10.39 13.59
C GLU A 27 1.42 11.79 13.92
N LYS A 28 1.97 12.83 13.29
CA LYS A 28 1.55 14.23 13.47
C LYS A 28 0.43 14.62 12.52
N ALA A 29 0.31 13.90 11.41
CA ALA A 29 -0.66 14.15 10.37
C ALA A 29 -1.97 13.39 10.65
N GLY A 30 -3.05 13.90 10.09
CA GLY A 30 -4.34 13.20 10.10
C GLY A 30 -4.39 12.10 9.03
N LYS A 31 -5.54 11.98 8.39
CA LYS A 31 -5.76 11.02 7.31
C LYS A 31 -4.77 11.26 6.15
N ILE A 32 -3.94 10.26 5.84
CA ILE A 32 -2.99 10.28 4.72
C ILE A 32 -3.65 9.69 3.48
N ASN A 33 -3.67 10.45 2.38
CA ASN A 33 -4.20 10.01 1.10
C ASN A 33 -3.09 9.81 0.06
N LEU A 34 -2.77 8.56 -0.23
CA LEU A 34 -1.82 8.16 -1.27
C LEU A 34 -2.51 7.38 -2.39
N SER A 35 -3.81 7.57 -2.60
CA SER A 35 -4.56 6.85 -3.63
C SER A 35 -3.96 7.06 -5.01
N ASP A 36 -4.06 6.04 -5.86
CA ASP A 36 -3.59 5.97 -7.25
C ASP A 36 -2.09 6.25 -7.44
N CYS A 37 -1.30 6.21 -6.37
CA CYS A 37 0.16 6.39 -6.43
C CYS A 37 0.90 5.15 -6.96
N ASP A 38 2.11 5.39 -7.46
CA ASP A 38 3.00 4.36 -7.99
C ASP A 38 4.11 4.04 -6.97
N PHE A 39 4.08 2.85 -6.38
CA PHE A 39 5.09 2.36 -5.44
C PHE A 39 5.84 1.13 -6.01
N ARG A 40 5.95 1.04 -7.34
CA ARG A 40 6.65 -0.07 -7.98
C ARG A 40 8.12 -0.12 -7.57
N SER A 41 8.57 -1.32 -7.23
CA SER A 41 9.95 -1.64 -6.84
C SER A 41 10.48 -0.87 -5.61
N VAL A 42 9.60 -0.31 -4.78
CA VAL A 42 9.98 0.40 -3.54
C VAL A 42 10.17 -0.60 -2.39
N ASP A 43 11.11 -0.32 -1.48
CA ASP A 43 11.20 -1.00 -0.19
C ASP A 43 10.33 -0.28 0.85
N LEU A 44 9.27 -0.95 1.31
CA LEU A 44 8.31 -0.42 2.30
C LEU A 44 8.34 -1.20 3.63
N LYS A 45 9.39 -1.99 3.90
CA LYS A 45 9.49 -2.70 5.19
C LYS A 45 9.46 -1.70 6.35
N GLY A 46 8.67 -2.03 7.39
CA GLY A 46 8.53 -1.20 8.58
C GLY A 46 7.62 0.03 8.41
N LEU A 47 6.92 0.14 7.28
CA LEU A 47 5.92 1.16 7.07
C LEU A 47 4.77 1.03 8.07
N ASP A 48 4.43 2.12 8.74
CA ASP A 48 3.15 2.24 9.43
C ASP A 48 2.07 2.62 8.41
N ALA A 49 1.35 1.60 7.92
CA ALA A 49 0.29 1.74 6.94
C ALA A 49 -1.09 2.01 7.56
N ALA A 50 -1.22 2.06 8.89
CA ALA A 50 -2.52 2.15 9.56
C ALA A 50 -3.25 3.46 9.19
N GLY A 51 -4.48 3.35 8.67
CA GLY A 51 -5.30 4.48 8.27
C GLY A 51 -4.86 5.19 6.99
N VAL A 52 -3.85 4.66 6.28
CA VAL A 52 -3.39 5.24 5.00
C VAL A 52 -4.29 4.76 3.86
N ASP A 53 -4.69 5.68 2.99
CA ASP A 53 -5.43 5.35 1.77
C ASP A 53 -4.45 5.02 0.64
N PHE A 54 -4.31 3.72 0.35
CA PHE A 54 -3.56 3.17 -0.78
C PHE A 54 -4.47 2.65 -1.90
N SER A 55 -5.72 3.12 -1.95
CA SER A 55 -6.66 2.68 -2.97
C SER A 55 -6.11 2.97 -4.36
N GLY A 56 -6.20 2.00 -5.25
CA GLY A 56 -5.72 2.12 -6.62
C GLY A 56 -4.20 2.13 -6.80
N CYS A 57 -3.40 1.99 -5.75
CA CYS A 57 -1.94 2.01 -5.86
C CYS A 57 -1.35 0.83 -6.64
N TYR A 58 -0.13 1.02 -7.14
CA TYR A 58 0.66 -0.03 -7.79
C TYR A 58 1.88 -0.39 -6.94
N PHE A 59 1.95 -1.60 -6.42
CA PHE A 59 3.06 -2.12 -5.62
C PHE A 59 3.87 -3.20 -6.35
N ARG A 60 3.87 -3.18 -7.69
CA ARG A 60 4.54 -4.24 -8.47
C ARG A 60 6.01 -4.34 -8.05
N GLN A 61 6.46 -5.55 -7.70
CA GLN A 61 7.83 -5.83 -7.24
C GLN A 61 8.28 -5.07 -5.98
N ALA A 62 7.37 -4.44 -5.23
CA ALA A 62 7.70 -3.80 -3.97
C ALA A 62 8.06 -4.81 -2.87
N ASP A 63 8.83 -4.39 -1.87
CA ASP A 63 9.09 -5.16 -0.66
C ASP A 63 8.11 -4.73 0.44
N LEU A 64 7.08 -5.54 0.69
CA LEU A 64 6.02 -5.29 1.66
C LEU A 64 6.11 -6.24 2.88
N ARG A 65 7.26 -6.90 3.07
CA ARG A 65 7.42 -7.91 4.12
C ARG A 65 7.19 -7.30 5.50
N GLY A 66 6.36 -7.96 6.30
CA GLY A 66 6.06 -7.54 7.67
C GLY A 66 5.21 -6.27 7.81
N VAL A 67 4.72 -5.68 6.72
CA VAL A 67 3.86 -4.48 6.80
C VAL A 67 2.45 -4.89 7.23
N ASP A 68 1.88 -4.13 8.17
CA ASP A 68 0.50 -4.32 8.61
C ASP A 68 -0.45 -3.39 7.85
N PHE A 69 -1.20 -3.94 6.88
CA PHE A 69 -2.23 -3.23 6.13
C PHE A 69 -3.64 -3.45 6.69
N SER A 70 -3.81 -4.07 7.86
CA SER A 70 -5.13 -4.45 8.39
C SER A 70 -6.10 -3.26 8.50
N GLU A 71 -5.58 -2.07 8.80
CA GLU A 71 -6.31 -0.80 8.92
C GLU A 71 -6.07 0.14 7.72
N ALA A 72 -5.49 -0.34 6.62
CA ALA A 72 -5.24 0.44 5.42
C ALA A 72 -6.32 0.21 4.35
N ASN A 73 -6.54 1.20 3.47
CA ASN A 73 -7.39 1.00 2.30
C ASN A 73 -6.55 0.53 1.10
N LEU A 74 -6.70 -0.73 0.70
CA LEU A 74 -6.05 -1.33 -0.47
C LEU A 74 -7.03 -1.55 -1.64
N ARG A 75 -8.23 -0.96 -1.61
CA ARG A 75 -9.24 -1.19 -2.65
C ARG A 75 -8.71 -0.76 -4.00
N GLY A 76 -8.74 -1.67 -4.96
CA GLY A 76 -8.22 -1.44 -6.31
C GLY A 76 -6.69 -1.41 -6.39
N ALA A 77 -5.94 -1.60 -5.31
CA ALA A 77 -4.48 -1.70 -5.38
C ALA A 77 -4.07 -3.01 -6.08
N SER A 78 -2.88 -3.02 -6.69
CA SER A 78 -2.27 -4.21 -7.29
C SER A 78 -0.91 -4.48 -6.65
N ILE A 79 -0.72 -5.71 -6.17
CA ILE A 79 0.51 -6.17 -5.49
C ILE A 79 1.31 -7.16 -6.34
N ASN A 80 1.21 -7.07 -7.67
CA ASN A 80 1.81 -8.04 -8.58
C ASN A 80 3.31 -8.29 -8.32
N GLY A 81 3.67 -9.53 -7.99
CA GLY A 81 5.05 -9.93 -7.75
C GLY A 81 5.75 -9.18 -6.61
N SER A 82 5.01 -8.55 -5.68
CA SER A 82 5.59 -7.97 -4.46
C SER A 82 5.99 -9.06 -3.47
N LYS A 83 6.86 -8.71 -2.51
CA LYS A 83 7.23 -9.62 -1.40
C LYS A 83 6.29 -9.34 -0.23
N VAL A 84 5.43 -10.30 0.11
CA VAL A 84 4.37 -10.13 1.13
C VAL A 84 4.53 -11.03 2.36
N SER A 85 5.68 -11.71 2.52
CA SER A 85 5.91 -12.59 3.67
C SER A 85 5.74 -11.83 4.99
N GLY A 86 4.85 -12.32 5.86
CA GLY A 86 4.55 -11.71 7.16
C GLY A 86 3.73 -10.43 7.10
N ALA A 87 3.22 -10.03 5.93
CA ALA A 87 2.31 -8.89 5.81
C ALA A 87 0.90 -9.27 6.32
N TYR A 88 0.23 -8.32 6.95
CA TYR A 88 -1.20 -8.45 7.28
C TYR A 88 -2.02 -7.67 6.25
N PHE A 89 -3.17 -8.22 5.87
CA PHE A 89 -4.10 -7.59 4.94
C PHE A 89 -5.43 -7.26 5.65
N PRO A 90 -6.23 -6.32 5.11
CA PRO A 90 -7.59 -6.08 5.56
C PRO A 90 -8.38 -7.38 5.69
N LYS A 91 -9.13 -7.56 6.80
CA LYS A 91 -9.86 -8.82 7.08
C LYS A 91 -10.88 -9.19 5.99
N GLN A 92 -11.37 -8.20 5.25
CA GLN A 92 -12.33 -8.35 4.17
C GLN A 92 -11.68 -8.89 2.88
N LEU A 93 -10.35 -8.78 2.74
CA LEU A 93 -9.61 -9.37 1.63
C LEU A 93 -9.41 -10.85 1.89
N ASN A 94 -10.11 -11.68 1.12
CA ASN A 94 -9.92 -13.12 1.16
C ASN A 94 -8.58 -13.52 0.49
N ALA A 95 -8.07 -14.68 0.86
CA ALA A 95 -6.80 -15.19 0.35
C ALA A 95 -6.75 -15.31 -1.18
N LEU A 96 -7.88 -15.67 -1.81
CA LEU A 96 -7.95 -15.80 -3.27
C LEU A 96 -7.78 -14.46 -3.98
N GLU A 97 -8.38 -13.37 -3.48
CA GLU A 97 -8.22 -12.04 -4.09
C GLU A 97 -6.78 -11.52 -3.93
N ILE A 98 -6.14 -11.80 -2.79
CA ILE A 98 -4.73 -11.51 -2.56
C ILE A 98 -3.86 -12.28 -3.54
N GLU A 99 -4.10 -13.59 -3.70
CA GLU A 99 -3.38 -14.46 -4.64
C GLU A 99 -3.54 -14.01 -6.10
N LEU A 100 -4.77 -13.70 -6.53
CA LEU A 100 -5.04 -13.19 -7.87
C LEU A 100 -4.28 -11.88 -8.15
N SER A 101 -4.22 -10.97 -7.17
CA SER A 101 -3.46 -9.73 -7.32
C SER A 101 -1.95 -9.98 -7.35
N LEU A 102 -1.46 -10.86 -6.47
CA LEU A 102 -0.04 -11.18 -6.37
C LEU A 102 0.48 -11.86 -7.65
N ILE A 103 -0.25 -12.85 -8.17
CA ILE A 103 0.17 -13.67 -9.31
C ILE A 103 -0.18 -13.00 -10.64
N HIS A 104 -1.43 -12.56 -10.80
CA HIS A 104 -1.94 -12.08 -12.09
C HIS A 104 -1.99 -10.55 -12.19
N GLY A 105 -1.77 -9.84 -11.09
CA GLY A 105 -1.79 -8.38 -11.07
C GLY A 105 -3.18 -7.77 -11.16
N THR A 106 -4.22 -8.56 -10.88
CA THR A 106 -5.58 -8.01 -10.75
C THR A 106 -5.61 -6.93 -9.67
N ARG A 107 -6.53 -5.97 -9.82
CA ARG A 107 -6.78 -4.94 -8.82
C ARG A 107 -7.71 -5.53 -7.77
N MET A 108 -7.27 -5.51 -6.51
CA MET A 108 -7.95 -6.14 -5.40
C MET A 108 -9.34 -5.55 -5.16
N ARG A 109 -10.35 -6.40 -5.01
CA ARG A 109 -11.73 -6.02 -4.74
C ARG A 109 -12.19 -6.60 -3.42
N TYR A 110 -12.61 -5.70 -2.53
CA TYR A 110 -13.30 -6.03 -1.30
C TYR A 110 -14.16 -4.84 -0.90
N ASP A 111 -15.25 -5.13 -0.19
CA ASP A 111 -16.17 -4.11 0.31
C ASP A 111 -15.83 -3.76 1.76
N GLU A 112 -16.04 -2.50 2.13
CA GLU A 112 -15.86 -2.04 3.51
C GLU A 112 -16.96 -2.58 4.45
N LYS A 113 -18.01 -3.20 3.90
CA LYS A 113 -19.18 -3.66 4.66
C LYS A 113 -19.71 -5.00 4.11
N ALA A 114 -19.77 -5.99 4.99
CA ALA A 114 -20.90 -6.90 5.06
C ALA A 114 -21.82 -6.38 6.18
#